data_AF-A0A9P4YJB0-F1
#
_entry.id   AF-A0A9P4YJB0-F1
#
_cell.length_a   1.000
_cell.length_b   1.000
_cell.length_c   1.000
_cell.angle_alpha   90.00
_cell.angle_beta   90.00
_cell.angle_gamma   90.00
#
_symmetry.space_group_name_H-M   'P 1'
#
loop_
_entity.id
_entity.type
_entity.pdbx_description
1 polymer ?
#
loop_
_entity_poly.entity_id
_entity_poly.type
_entity_poly.pdbx_seq_one_letter_code
_entity_poly.pdbx_strand_id
1 'polypeptide(L)'
;MDVSQLPDISGQLVTPDNPARDPAEGMDADRCVSLHNYLVHYAWLAQGRSLDALRRNSYTYFAVYGAAAEALRPRLHRSLAAFLDAAILPLYHYYPSGDLFFYAYFFNHPAYLFDNSTADLKDMPADSLVNLYDGGMNMESGSGLFYHQGSHRAVVFMHMDAYDQALPIEEYKELWHPLETVLSNWINLIIIGKVVGSLPDKPGLFDCGKSGCWEWRPYSDIQVDTYVAAWDRLCEAIEARILRSTTGSVVDTNNNNNNHHDSKLPLVPPAVLDSASVPDPGFARAFLTRARRPLFHRIAPGPVLPAMDKAGFVAEQPYTSLPRSSPYSIPPVCLFPAAGEHPVHLMSTTCAFTHDFSASSTHSNIPPRVNAGVYSESVMRNSSDNAEEGFRLLLPFNFMERDWEETGLGARKSDGSLVGNMGSLFQYGYKPFGGEDWRPQRLECLFNCWRKLIDDGIWSVGPNGVNGTIDTFREADGERWRHYYISPSW
;
A
#
# COMPACT_ATOMS: atom_id res chain seq x y z
N MET A 1 5.31 -20.12 15.12
CA MET A 1 3.86 -20.35 15.02
C MET A 1 3.68 -21.43 13.98
N ASP A 2 2.94 -22.49 14.28
CA ASP A 2 2.65 -23.53 13.29
C ASP A 2 1.39 -23.14 12.51
N VAL A 3 1.59 -22.47 11.38
CA VAL A 3 0.51 -21.95 10.53
C VAL A 3 -0.26 -23.08 9.82
N SER A 4 0.24 -24.31 9.83
CA SER A 4 -0.47 -25.47 9.25
C SER A 4 -1.75 -25.84 10.01
N GLN A 5 -1.92 -25.31 11.23
CA GLN A 5 -3.13 -25.49 12.05
C GLN A 5 -4.27 -24.57 11.64
N LEU A 6 -4.00 -23.56 10.80
CA LEU A 6 -5.01 -22.61 10.35
C LEU A 6 -5.93 -23.26 9.31
N PRO A 7 -7.21 -22.84 9.24
CA PRO A 7 -8.11 -23.28 8.19
C PRO A 7 -7.61 -22.81 6.82
N ASP A 8 -7.75 -23.65 5.80
CA ASP A 8 -7.50 -23.26 4.42
C ASP A 8 -8.61 -22.31 3.94
N ILE A 9 -8.21 -21.08 3.62
CA ILE A 9 -9.09 -20.01 3.14
C ILE A 9 -8.79 -19.60 1.70
N SER A 10 -7.95 -20.34 0.99
CA SER A 10 -7.55 -20.00 -0.39
C SER A 10 -8.75 -19.81 -1.32
N GLY A 11 -9.76 -20.69 -1.24
CA GLY A 11 -11.02 -20.58 -1.97
C GLY A 11 -11.98 -19.48 -1.48
N GLN A 12 -11.64 -18.78 -0.40
CA GLN A 12 -12.45 -17.68 0.17
C GLN A 12 -11.84 -16.31 -0.10
N LEU A 13 -10.57 -16.21 -0.46
CA LEU A 13 -9.93 -14.93 -0.75
C LEU A 13 -10.51 -14.29 -2.00
N VAL A 14 -10.73 -12.98 -1.96
CA VAL A 14 -11.10 -12.18 -3.13
C VAL A 14 -9.89 -12.06 -4.04
N THR A 15 -10.02 -12.64 -5.24
CA THR A 15 -9.00 -12.59 -6.29
C THR A 15 -9.69 -12.32 -7.64
N PRO A 16 -8.94 -12.02 -8.72
CA PRO A 16 -9.54 -11.91 -10.05
C PRO A 16 -10.33 -13.16 -10.48
N ASP A 17 -9.87 -14.35 -10.07
CA ASP A 17 -10.51 -15.63 -10.39
C ASP A 17 -11.64 -16.00 -9.41
N ASN A 18 -11.72 -15.31 -8.27
CA ASN A 18 -12.73 -15.49 -7.23
C ASN A 18 -13.22 -14.12 -6.74
N PRO A 19 -13.94 -13.36 -7.59
CA PRO A 19 -14.31 -11.98 -7.29
C PRO A 19 -15.23 -11.89 -6.07
N ALA A 20 -15.33 -10.70 -5.50
CA ALA A 20 -16.29 -10.42 -4.44
C ALA A 20 -17.74 -10.56 -4.94
N ARG A 21 -18.68 -10.82 -4.03
CA ARG A 21 -20.09 -10.91 -4.38
C ARG A 21 -20.60 -9.57 -4.88
N ASP A 22 -21.58 -9.58 -5.79
CA ASP A 22 -22.29 -8.36 -6.17
C ASP A 22 -23.01 -7.79 -4.94
N PRO A 23 -22.71 -6.55 -4.51
CA PRO A 23 -23.36 -5.94 -3.36
C PRO A 23 -24.88 -5.83 -3.49
N ALA A 24 -25.43 -5.87 -4.71
CA ALA A 24 -26.89 -5.92 -4.92
C ALA A 24 -27.55 -7.17 -4.29
N GLU A 25 -26.79 -8.25 -4.05
CA GLU A 25 -27.25 -9.49 -3.41
C GLU A 25 -27.15 -9.47 -1.88
N GLY A 26 -26.60 -8.40 -1.31
CA GLY A 26 -26.26 -8.34 0.11
C GLY A 26 -24.84 -8.78 0.41
N MET A 27 -24.49 -8.75 1.70
CA MET A 27 -23.20 -9.28 2.19
C MET A 27 -23.09 -10.79 1.94
N ASP A 28 -21.92 -11.25 1.50
CA ASP A 28 -21.53 -12.66 1.54
C ASP A 28 -21.20 -13.09 2.97
N ALA A 29 -22.23 -13.38 3.76
CA ALA A 29 -22.09 -13.69 5.18
C ALA A 29 -21.14 -14.89 5.42
N ASP A 30 -21.32 -16.00 4.70
CA ASP A 30 -20.51 -17.21 4.90
C ASP A 30 -19.03 -16.98 4.58
N ARG A 31 -18.75 -16.25 3.49
CA ARG A 31 -17.39 -15.87 3.12
C ARG A 31 -16.78 -14.90 4.13
N CYS A 32 -17.53 -13.87 4.55
CA CYS A 32 -17.07 -12.92 5.57
C CYS A 32 -16.79 -13.61 6.91
N VAL A 33 -17.65 -14.54 7.35
CA VAL A 33 -17.44 -15.36 8.56
C VAL A 33 -16.15 -16.15 8.43
N SER A 34 -15.92 -16.81 7.29
CA SER A 34 -14.71 -17.61 7.07
C SER A 34 -13.44 -16.78 7.16
N LEU A 35 -13.42 -15.60 6.52
CA LEU A 35 -12.28 -14.68 6.53
C LEU A 35 -12.06 -14.04 7.91
N HIS A 36 -13.12 -13.59 8.59
CA HIS A 36 -13.05 -13.08 9.96
C HIS A 36 -12.50 -14.13 10.92
N ASN A 37 -13.06 -15.35 10.86
CA ASN A 37 -12.65 -16.43 11.74
C ASN A 37 -11.19 -16.81 11.51
N TYR A 38 -10.69 -16.77 10.27
CA TYR A 38 -9.27 -16.98 10.00
C TYR A 38 -8.38 -15.97 10.74
N LEU A 39 -8.72 -14.67 10.71
CA LEU A 39 -7.98 -13.63 11.44
C LEU A 39 -7.96 -13.91 12.95
N VAL A 40 -9.10 -14.31 13.52
CA VAL A 40 -9.20 -14.71 14.93
C VAL A 40 -8.31 -15.91 15.25
N HIS A 41 -8.34 -16.96 14.42
CA HIS A 41 -7.51 -18.15 14.61
C HIS A 41 -6.03 -17.81 14.54
N TYR A 42 -5.64 -16.96 13.57
CA TYR A 42 -4.27 -16.50 13.40
C TYR A 42 -3.80 -15.71 14.63
N ALA A 43 -4.56 -14.71 15.07
CA ALA A 43 -4.24 -13.91 16.26
C ALA A 43 -4.10 -14.78 17.51
N TRP A 44 -5.02 -15.74 17.69
CA TRP A 44 -5.01 -16.63 18.85
C TRP A 44 -3.77 -17.53 18.90
N LEU A 45 -3.41 -18.13 17.77
CA LEU A 45 -2.17 -18.92 17.63
C LEU A 45 -0.92 -18.05 17.80
N ALA A 46 -0.93 -16.82 17.28
CA ALA A 46 0.18 -15.88 17.41
C ALA A 46 0.46 -15.49 18.87
N GLN A 47 -0.58 -15.45 19.69
CA GLN A 47 -0.48 -15.26 21.14
C GLN A 47 0.01 -16.51 21.90
N GLY A 48 0.36 -17.58 21.19
CA GLY A 48 0.85 -18.84 21.79
C GLY A 48 -0.25 -19.69 22.44
N ARG A 49 -1.52 -19.42 22.11
CA ARG A 49 -2.67 -20.14 22.66
C ARG A 49 -3.09 -21.28 21.71
N SER A 50 -3.68 -22.35 22.24
CA SER A 50 -4.15 -23.47 21.41
C SER A 50 -5.54 -23.21 20.80
N LEU A 51 -5.78 -23.73 19.60
CA LEU A 51 -7.10 -23.66 18.95
C LEU A 51 -8.19 -24.41 19.74
N ASP A 52 -7.82 -25.44 20.50
CA ASP A 52 -8.77 -26.11 21.39
C ASP A 52 -9.26 -25.19 22.52
N ALA A 53 -8.39 -24.31 23.02
CA ALA A 53 -8.78 -23.28 23.97
C ALA A 53 -9.65 -22.21 23.31
N LEU A 54 -9.40 -21.87 22.04
CA LEU A 54 -10.27 -20.96 21.28
C LEU A 54 -11.68 -21.54 21.18
N ARG A 55 -11.82 -22.80 20.74
CA ARG A 55 -13.12 -23.48 20.59
C ARG A 55 -13.95 -23.48 21.88
N ARG A 56 -13.31 -23.64 23.04
CA ARG A 56 -13.99 -23.62 24.34
C ARG A 56 -14.43 -22.23 24.81
N ASN A 57 -13.82 -21.16 24.28
CA ASN A 57 -14.05 -19.78 24.69
C ASN A 57 -14.54 -18.89 23.53
N SER A 58 -15.04 -19.50 22.46
CA SER A 58 -15.58 -18.81 21.29
C SER A 58 -17.08 -18.65 21.45
N TYR A 59 -17.54 -17.42 21.31
CA TYR A 59 -18.95 -17.05 21.30
C TYR A 59 -19.25 -16.27 20.02
N THR A 60 -20.49 -15.87 19.85
CA THR A 60 -20.94 -15.02 18.73
C THR A 60 -21.40 -13.67 19.30
N TYR A 61 -21.58 -12.67 18.44
CA TYR A 61 -21.90 -11.31 18.88
C TYR A 61 -23.12 -11.26 19.81
N PHE A 62 -24.22 -11.87 19.38
CA PHE A 62 -25.47 -11.90 20.15
C PHE A 62 -25.35 -12.75 21.43
N ALA A 63 -24.53 -13.81 21.42
CA ALA A 63 -24.29 -14.61 22.62
C ALA A 63 -23.50 -13.84 23.69
N VAL A 64 -22.55 -13.00 23.29
CA VAL A 64 -21.74 -12.20 24.22
C VAL A 64 -22.52 -11.03 24.81
N TYR A 65 -23.23 -10.29 23.97
CA TYR A 65 -23.91 -9.05 24.40
C TYR A 65 -25.38 -9.24 24.77
N GLY A 66 -25.95 -10.42 24.53
CA GLY A 66 -27.28 -10.83 24.97
C GLY A 66 -28.39 -9.87 24.53
N ALA A 67 -29.25 -9.47 25.48
CA ALA A 67 -30.41 -8.63 25.23
C ALA A 67 -30.08 -7.29 24.54
N ALA A 68 -28.91 -6.71 24.80
CA ALA A 68 -28.49 -5.45 24.19
C ALA A 68 -28.26 -5.61 22.68
N ALA A 69 -27.62 -6.70 22.24
CA ALA A 69 -27.45 -7.00 20.83
C ALA A 69 -28.76 -7.47 20.18
N GLU A 70 -29.57 -8.27 20.86
CA GLU A 70 -30.86 -8.71 20.33
C GLU A 70 -31.83 -7.55 20.07
N ALA A 71 -31.76 -6.48 20.87
CA ALA A 71 -32.52 -5.25 20.62
C ALA A 71 -32.15 -4.57 19.30
N LEU A 72 -30.95 -4.82 18.76
CA LEU A 72 -30.51 -4.29 17.47
C LEU A 72 -30.96 -5.14 16.28
N ARG A 73 -31.31 -6.41 16.48
CA ARG A 73 -31.62 -7.36 15.40
C ARG A 73 -32.68 -6.86 14.40
N PRO A 74 -33.76 -6.17 14.82
CA PRO A 74 -34.74 -5.62 13.88
C PRO A 74 -34.22 -4.48 12.98
N ARG A 75 -33.11 -3.84 13.37
CA ARG A 75 -32.47 -2.71 12.65
C ARG A 75 -31.36 -3.18 11.70
N LEU A 76 -30.95 -4.44 11.82
CA LEU A 76 -29.89 -5.03 11.00
C LEU A 76 -30.46 -5.64 9.71
N HIS A 77 -29.75 -5.46 8.61
CA HIS A 77 -30.00 -6.21 7.40
C HIS A 77 -29.75 -7.71 7.65
N ARG A 78 -30.56 -8.59 7.05
CA ARG A 78 -30.52 -10.04 7.27
C ARG A 78 -29.13 -10.66 7.10
N SER A 79 -28.35 -10.19 6.12
CA SER A 79 -27.02 -10.72 5.85
C SER A 79 -25.98 -10.29 6.88
N LEU A 80 -26.09 -9.06 7.40
CA LEU A 80 -25.23 -8.57 8.47
C LEU A 80 -25.55 -9.28 9.80
N ALA A 81 -26.84 -9.48 10.08
CA ALA A 81 -27.26 -10.27 11.24
C ALA A 81 -26.73 -11.72 11.16
N ALA A 82 -26.83 -12.36 9.99
CA ALA A 82 -26.29 -13.71 9.77
C ALA A 82 -24.77 -13.78 9.98
N PHE A 83 -24.03 -12.76 9.53
CA PHE A 83 -22.60 -12.65 9.79
C PHE A 83 -22.29 -12.53 11.29
N LEU A 84 -22.98 -11.64 12.01
CA LEU A 84 -22.82 -11.46 13.46
C LEU A 84 -23.27 -12.69 14.29
N ASP A 85 -24.21 -13.49 13.77
CA ASP A 85 -24.66 -14.74 14.37
C ASP A 85 -23.60 -15.85 14.30
N ALA A 86 -22.65 -15.77 13.38
CA ALA A 86 -21.70 -16.87 13.08
C ALA A 86 -20.22 -16.50 13.24
N ALA A 87 -19.87 -15.21 13.20
CA ALA A 87 -18.50 -14.75 13.43
C ALA A 87 -18.04 -14.99 14.87
N ILE A 88 -16.81 -15.51 15.03
CA ILE A 88 -16.24 -15.88 16.32
C ILE A 88 -15.77 -14.63 17.06
N LEU A 89 -16.27 -14.46 18.28
CA LEU A 89 -15.75 -13.49 19.23
C LEU A 89 -15.12 -14.22 20.43
N PRO A 90 -13.78 -14.21 20.55
CA PRO A 90 -13.09 -14.90 21.64
C PRO A 90 -13.17 -14.08 22.94
N LEU A 91 -13.55 -14.73 24.05
CA LEU A 91 -13.54 -14.12 25.39
C LEU A 91 -12.31 -14.53 26.20
N TYR A 92 -11.76 -13.59 26.96
CA TYR A 92 -10.74 -13.83 27.98
C TYR A 92 -11.11 -13.06 29.26
N HIS A 93 -11.24 -13.78 30.39
CA HIS A 93 -11.62 -13.23 31.70
C HIS A 93 -12.76 -12.19 31.64
N TYR A 94 -13.86 -12.54 30.95
CA TYR A 94 -15.10 -11.76 30.80
C TYR A 94 -15.11 -10.60 29.77
N TYR A 95 -14.06 -10.42 28.97
CA TYR A 95 -14.03 -9.41 27.89
C TYR A 95 -13.55 -9.99 26.55
N PRO A 96 -13.93 -9.39 25.41
CA PRO A 96 -13.32 -9.71 24.11
C PRO A 96 -11.79 -9.66 24.19
N SER A 97 -11.11 -10.65 23.59
CA SER A 97 -9.69 -10.92 23.84
C SER A 97 -8.75 -10.52 22.71
N GLY A 98 -8.02 -9.41 22.82
CA GLY A 98 -6.96 -9.00 21.89
C GLY A 98 -7.42 -8.02 20.80
N ASP A 99 -6.84 -8.07 19.62
CA ASP A 99 -7.26 -7.25 18.48
C ASP A 99 -7.49 -8.19 17.29
N LEU A 100 -8.55 -7.98 16.49
CA LEU A 100 -8.83 -8.81 15.31
C LEU A 100 -7.74 -8.66 14.25
N PHE A 101 -7.25 -7.44 14.04
CA PHE A 101 -6.22 -7.10 13.07
C PHE A 101 -5.50 -5.81 13.49
N PHE A 102 -4.41 -5.46 12.82
CA PHE A 102 -3.62 -4.26 13.14
C PHE A 102 -4.43 -2.95 13.17
N TYR A 103 -5.43 -2.81 12.28
CA TYR A 103 -6.35 -1.65 12.23
C TYR A 103 -7.73 -1.92 12.84
N ALA A 104 -7.95 -3.04 13.52
CA ALA A 104 -9.29 -3.37 14.01
C ALA A 104 -9.23 -4.15 15.32
N TYR A 105 -9.93 -3.65 16.34
CA TYR A 105 -10.13 -4.39 17.59
C TYR A 105 -11.16 -5.50 17.41
N PHE A 106 -12.29 -5.47 18.10
CA PHE A 106 -13.39 -6.41 17.90
C PHE A 106 -14.61 -5.71 17.36
N PHE A 107 -15.68 -6.49 17.20
CA PHE A 107 -17.00 -5.92 16.96
C PHE A 107 -17.30 -4.81 17.95
N ASN A 108 -17.85 -3.71 17.45
CA ASN A 108 -18.21 -2.59 18.30
C ASN A 108 -19.36 -2.98 19.24
N HIS A 109 -19.36 -2.40 20.44
CA HIS A 109 -20.38 -2.66 21.45
C HIS A 109 -21.77 -2.26 20.92
N PRO A 110 -22.88 -2.96 21.26
CA PRO A 110 -24.21 -2.64 20.74
C PRO A 110 -24.64 -1.17 20.87
N ALA A 111 -24.19 -0.50 21.92
CA ALA A 111 -24.47 0.92 22.16
C ALA A 111 -23.87 1.86 21.10
N TYR A 112 -22.82 1.42 20.38
CA TYR A 112 -22.06 2.22 19.42
C TYR A 112 -22.03 1.58 18.01
N LEU A 113 -22.77 0.48 17.79
CA LEU A 113 -22.76 -0.26 16.54
C LEU A 113 -23.30 0.59 15.37
N PHE A 114 -24.35 1.39 15.61
CA PHE A 114 -24.91 2.30 14.61
C PHE A 114 -24.37 3.71 14.82
N ASP A 115 -23.66 4.26 13.82
CA ASP A 115 -23.19 5.64 13.87
C ASP A 115 -24.22 6.58 13.24
N ASN A 116 -25.35 6.72 13.94
CA ASN A 116 -26.45 7.59 13.51
C ASN A 116 -26.08 9.07 13.56
N SER A 117 -25.09 9.46 14.37
CA SER A 117 -24.62 10.85 14.42
C SER A 117 -23.92 11.23 13.12
N THR A 118 -23.02 10.38 12.62
CA THR A 118 -22.36 10.59 11.34
C THR A 118 -23.34 10.45 10.18
N ALA A 119 -24.25 9.46 10.24
CA ALA A 119 -25.27 9.28 9.22
C ALA A 119 -26.16 10.53 9.09
N ASP A 120 -26.64 11.10 10.20
CA ASP A 120 -27.43 12.34 10.21
C ASP A 120 -26.63 13.53 9.68
N LEU A 121 -25.37 13.69 10.11
CA LEU A 121 -24.48 14.77 9.65
C LEU A 121 -24.22 14.72 8.13
N LYS A 122 -24.28 13.53 7.53
CA LYS A 122 -24.03 13.27 6.11
C LYS A 122 -25.31 13.06 5.30
N ASP A 123 -26.47 13.39 5.86
CA ASP A 123 -27.79 13.23 5.22
C ASP A 123 -28.07 11.79 4.74
N MET A 124 -27.50 10.80 5.43
CA MET A 124 -27.67 9.38 5.13
C MET A 124 -28.87 8.80 5.90
N PRO A 125 -29.50 7.72 5.39
CA PRO A 125 -30.61 7.09 6.11
C PRO A 125 -30.21 6.63 7.51
N ALA A 126 -31.12 6.76 8.47
CA ALA A 126 -30.91 6.24 9.83
C ALA A 126 -30.59 4.74 9.78
N ASP A 127 -29.70 4.29 10.67
CA ASP A 127 -29.22 2.91 10.78
C ASP A 127 -28.48 2.38 9.54
N SER A 128 -28.21 3.23 8.55
CA SER A 128 -27.50 2.83 7.33
C SER A 128 -26.02 2.58 7.58
N LEU A 129 -25.40 3.36 8.47
CA LEU A 129 -23.97 3.32 8.75
C LEU A 129 -23.68 2.55 10.06
N VAL A 130 -22.97 1.42 9.93
CA VAL A 130 -22.60 0.53 11.02
C VAL A 130 -21.09 0.61 11.25
N ASN A 131 -20.64 1.07 12.43
CA ASN A 131 -19.24 0.93 12.84
C ASN A 131 -19.03 -0.53 13.29
N LEU A 132 -18.65 -1.39 12.35
CA LEU A 132 -18.62 -2.83 12.54
C LEU A 132 -17.47 -3.26 13.45
N TYR A 133 -16.27 -2.73 13.22
CA TYR A 133 -15.11 -2.98 14.07
C TYR A 133 -14.56 -1.67 14.61
N ASP A 134 -14.34 -1.63 15.92
CA ASP A 134 -13.70 -0.49 16.57
C ASP A 134 -12.25 -0.33 16.08
N GLY A 135 -11.78 0.91 16.00
CA GLY A 135 -10.48 1.26 15.43
C GLY A 135 -9.32 0.74 16.29
N GLY A 136 -8.36 0.06 15.65
CA GLY A 136 -7.18 -0.52 16.28
C GLY A 136 -6.06 0.49 16.58
N MET A 137 -4.80 0.05 16.47
CA MET A 137 -3.64 0.88 16.83
C MET A 137 -3.45 2.08 15.91
N ASN A 138 -3.15 3.24 16.51
CA ASN A 138 -2.94 4.52 15.83
C ASN A 138 -4.17 5.04 15.09
N MET A 139 -5.35 4.57 15.48
CA MET A 139 -6.60 5.12 15.00
C MET A 139 -7.15 6.10 16.06
N GLU A 140 -7.71 7.21 15.60
CA GLU A 140 -8.19 8.28 16.49
C GLU A 140 -9.67 8.08 16.86
N SER A 141 -10.26 9.04 17.58
CA SER A 141 -11.69 9.01 17.88
C SER A 141 -12.51 9.01 16.58
N GLY A 142 -13.59 8.22 16.55
CA GLY A 142 -14.44 8.06 15.37
C GLY A 142 -13.83 7.20 14.26
N SER A 143 -12.79 6.44 14.56
CA SER A 143 -12.18 5.52 13.62
C SER A 143 -12.81 4.12 13.69
N GLY A 144 -12.53 3.31 12.68
CA GLY A 144 -12.97 1.91 12.62
C GLY A 144 -13.23 1.44 11.21
N LEU A 145 -13.73 0.21 11.09
CA LEU A 145 -14.28 -0.29 9.84
C LEU A 145 -15.78 -0.09 9.84
N PHE A 146 -16.24 0.73 8.92
CA PHE A 146 -17.64 1.07 8.73
C PHE A 146 -18.23 0.23 7.63
N TYR A 147 -19.47 -0.22 7.80
CA TYR A 147 -20.26 -0.95 6.84
C TYR A 147 -21.57 -0.22 6.59
N HIS A 148 -21.87 0.07 5.33
CA HIS A 148 -23.11 0.69 4.92
C HIS A 148 -24.13 -0.37 4.51
N GLN A 149 -25.17 -0.54 5.31
CA GLN A 149 -26.18 -1.59 5.14
C GLN A 149 -26.98 -1.47 3.85
N GLY A 150 -27.23 -0.25 3.36
CA GLY A 150 -28.02 -0.04 2.14
C GLY A 150 -27.26 -0.34 0.84
N SER A 151 -25.93 -0.26 0.85
CA SER A 151 -25.08 -0.49 -0.31
C SER A 151 -24.29 -1.80 -0.21
N HIS A 152 -24.32 -2.45 0.95
CA HIS A 152 -23.58 -3.67 1.27
C HIS A 152 -22.07 -3.56 1.07
N ARG A 153 -21.50 -2.41 1.44
CA ARG A 153 -20.07 -2.11 1.30
C ARG A 153 -19.48 -1.59 2.61
N ALA A 154 -18.17 -1.65 2.71
CA ALA A 154 -17.37 -1.26 3.85
C ALA A 154 -16.20 -0.37 3.44
N VAL A 155 -15.72 0.41 4.41
CA VAL A 155 -14.56 1.29 4.32
C VAL A 155 -13.90 1.41 5.70
N VAL A 156 -12.60 1.64 5.75
CA VAL A 156 -11.86 1.88 6.99
C VAL A 156 -11.54 3.36 7.14
N PHE A 157 -11.98 3.99 8.22
CA PHE A 157 -11.59 5.35 8.59
C PHE A 157 -10.54 5.30 9.69
N MET A 158 -9.36 5.88 9.42
CA MET A 158 -8.28 5.98 10.41
C MET A 158 -8.56 7.04 11.49
N HIS A 159 -9.36 8.05 11.15
CA HIS A 159 -9.77 9.15 12.02
C HIS A 159 -11.06 9.79 11.50
N MET A 160 -11.80 10.50 12.35
CA MET A 160 -13.06 11.16 11.95
C MET A 160 -12.88 12.21 10.84
N ASP A 161 -11.72 12.88 10.77
CA ASP A 161 -11.46 13.88 9.73
C ASP A 161 -11.36 13.26 8.32
N ALA A 162 -11.23 11.92 8.21
CA ALA A 162 -11.24 11.21 6.94
C ALA A 162 -12.66 10.98 6.39
N TYR A 163 -13.71 11.29 7.15
CA TYR A 163 -15.09 11.09 6.71
C TYR A 163 -15.39 11.84 5.42
N ASP A 164 -14.88 13.06 5.26
CA ASP A 164 -15.09 13.87 4.04
C ASP A 164 -14.41 13.28 2.80
N GLN A 165 -13.53 12.29 2.96
CA GLN A 165 -12.83 11.65 1.85
C GLN A 165 -13.61 10.48 1.26
N ALA A 166 -14.60 9.94 1.97
CA ALA A 166 -15.38 8.79 1.51
C ALA A 166 -16.89 8.87 1.83
N LEU A 167 -17.39 9.97 2.41
CA LEU A 167 -18.81 10.21 2.65
C LEU A 167 -19.29 11.51 1.98
N PRO A 168 -20.50 11.52 1.40
CA PRO A 168 -21.48 10.42 1.38
C PRO A 168 -21.13 9.33 0.36
N ILE A 169 -21.63 8.11 0.58
CA ILE A 169 -21.26 6.94 -0.24
C ILE A 169 -21.64 7.07 -1.71
N GLU A 170 -22.68 7.85 -2.02
CA GLU A 170 -23.15 8.12 -3.37
C GLU A 170 -22.10 8.84 -4.22
N GLU A 171 -21.29 9.70 -3.59
CA GLU A 171 -20.23 10.47 -4.25
C GLU A 171 -18.92 9.69 -4.37
N TYR A 172 -18.63 8.81 -3.39
CA TYR A 172 -17.35 8.12 -3.25
C TYR A 172 -17.47 6.58 -3.35
N LYS A 173 -18.43 6.09 -4.12
CA LYS A 173 -18.81 4.67 -4.18
C LYS A 173 -17.64 3.74 -4.51
N GLU A 174 -16.66 4.21 -5.27
CA GLU A 174 -15.44 3.50 -5.65
C GLU A 174 -14.47 3.24 -4.50
N LEU A 175 -14.56 4.00 -3.41
CA LEU A 175 -13.79 3.81 -2.18
C LEU A 175 -14.46 2.82 -1.21
N TRP A 176 -15.70 2.43 -1.48
CA TRP A 176 -16.45 1.48 -0.65
C TRP A 176 -16.44 0.09 -1.28
N HIS A 177 -16.03 -0.92 -0.53
CA HIS A 177 -15.82 -2.28 -1.04
C HIS A 177 -16.61 -3.34 -0.28
N PRO A 178 -16.98 -4.47 -0.90
CA PRO A 178 -17.57 -5.59 -0.15
C PRO A 178 -16.70 -5.99 1.05
N LEU A 179 -17.30 -6.35 2.18
CA LEU A 179 -16.57 -6.65 3.42
C LEU A 179 -15.54 -7.78 3.21
N GLU A 180 -15.87 -8.80 2.40
CA GLU A 180 -14.95 -9.88 2.05
C GLU A 180 -13.70 -9.39 1.30
N THR A 181 -13.78 -8.25 0.60
CA THR A 181 -12.63 -7.62 -0.06
C THR A 181 -11.71 -7.01 0.99
N VAL A 182 -12.27 -6.34 1.99
CA VAL A 182 -11.49 -5.73 3.08
C VAL A 182 -10.78 -6.79 3.91
N LEU A 183 -11.50 -7.83 4.31
CA LEU A 183 -10.93 -8.94 5.08
C LEU A 183 -9.89 -9.73 4.27
N SER A 184 -10.13 -9.95 2.96
CA SER A 184 -9.14 -10.58 2.08
C SER A 184 -7.86 -9.77 1.96
N ASN A 185 -7.97 -8.43 1.91
CA ASN A 185 -6.79 -7.58 1.87
C ASN A 185 -5.97 -7.68 3.17
N TRP A 186 -6.60 -7.62 4.33
CA TRP A 186 -5.90 -7.80 5.61
C TRP A 186 -5.20 -9.15 5.72
N ILE A 187 -5.85 -10.22 5.23
CA ILE A 187 -5.23 -11.54 5.14
C ILE A 187 -4.07 -11.55 4.14
N ASN A 188 -4.18 -10.85 3.01
CA ASN A 188 -3.09 -10.72 2.05
C ASN A 188 -1.86 -10.04 2.69
N LEU A 189 -2.06 -9.00 3.52
CA LEU A 189 -0.98 -8.36 4.29
C LEU A 189 -0.27 -9.36 5.23
N ILE A 190 -1.01 -10.34 5.77
CA ILE A 190 -0.44 -11.44 6.55
C ILE A 190 0.34 -12.42 5.68
N ILE A 191 -0.24 -12.83 4.55
CA ILE A 191 0.37 -13.78 3.61
C ILE A 191 1.70 -13.25 3.07
N ILE A 192 1.75 -11.98 2.68
CA ILE A 192 2.99 -11.35 2.21
C ILE A 192 3.93 -11.00 3.35
N GLY A 193 3.59 -11.25 4.62
CA GLY A 193 4.45 -10.99 5.78
C GLY A 193 4.62 -9.51 6.12
N LYS A 194 3.76 -8.62 5.59
CA LYS A 194 3.73 -7.21 5.95
C LYS A 194 3.18 -7.02 7.37
N VAL A 195 2.15 -7.79 7.73
CA VAL A 195 1.61 -7.84 9.10
C VAL A 195 1.84 -9.23 9.66
N VAL A 196 2.48 -9.34 10.81
CA VAL A 196 2.79 -10.64 11.42
C VAL A 196 2.28 -10.72 12.85
N GLY A 197 1.90 -11.93 13.25
CA GLY A 197 1.54 -12.22 14.62
C GLY A 197 2.77 -12.65 15.41
N SER A 198 3.02 -12.02 16.54
CA SER A 198 4.06 -12.41 17.48
C SER A 198 3.57 -12.31 18.92
N LEU A 199 4.29 -12.96 19.85
CA LEU A 199 3.89 -12.94 21.26
C LEU A 199 3.86 -11.49 21.79
N PRO A 200 2.82 -11.09 22.55
CA PRO A 200 2.68 -9.72 23.05
C PRO A 200 3.89 -9.24 23.88
N ASP A 201 4.46 -10.13 24.71
CA ASP A 201 5.57 -9.80 25.60
C ASP A 201 6.94 -9.73 24.90
N LYS A 202 7.02 -10.15 23.63
CA LYS A 202 8.24 -9.99 22.85
C LYS A 202 8.28 -8.57 22.27
N PRO A 203 9.44 -7.90 22.20
CA PRO A 203 9.53 -6.64 21.46
C PRO A 203 9.21 -6.86 19.97
N GLY A 204 8.74 -5.81 19.32
CA GLY A 204 8.62 -5.78 17.86
C GLY A 204 10.00 -5.72 17.21
N LEU A 205 10.10 -6.09 15.94
CA LEU A 205 11.31 -5.86 15.17
C LEU A 205 11.59 -4.36 15.11
N PHE A 206 12.86 -3.97 15.27
CA PHE A 206 13.27 -2.57 15.33
C PHE A 206 12.56 -1.78 16.45
N ASP A 207 12.15 -2.45 17.54
CA ASP A 207 11.36 -1.88 18.62
C ASP A 207 10.04 -1.22 18.14
N CYS A 208 9.47 -1.71 17.04
CA CYS A 208 8.19 -1.21 16.56
C CYS A 208 7.08 -1.49 17.58
N GLY A 209 6.14 -0.54 17.71
CA GLY A 209 4.95 -0.72 18.53
C GLY A 209 4.11 -1.89 18.02
N LYS A 210 3.43 -2.58 18.96
CA LYS A 210 2.52 -3.68 18.67
C LYS A 210 1.10 -3.31 19.05
N SER A 211 0.15 -3.84 18.29
CA SER A 211 -1.27 -3.88 18.65
C SER A 211 -1.62 -5.30 19.07
N GLY A 212 -1.69 -5.57 20.38
CA GLY A 212 -1.87 -6.93 20.88
C GLY A 212 -0.74 -7.87 20.41
N CYS A 213 -1.07 -8.81 19.53
CA CYS A 213 -0.08 -9.69 18.88
C CYS A 213 0.41 -9.20 17.52
N TRP A 214 -0.18 -8.15 16.98
CA TRP A 214 0.07 -7.69 15.63
C TRP A 214 1.28 -6.76 15.57
N GLU A 215 2.10 -7.02 14.58
CA GLU A 215 3.31 -6.29 14.30
C GLU A 215 3.35 -5.90 12.82
N TRP A 216 3.55 -4.61 12.56
CA TRP A 216 3.71 -4.08 11.22
C TRP A 216 5.18 -4.09 10.81
N ARG A 217 5.51 -4.88 9.78
CA ARG A 217 6.88 -5.02 9.27
C ARG A 217 7.17 -3.94 8.23
N PRO A 218 8.39 -3.37 8.22
CA PRO A 218 8.75 -2.38 7.21
C PRO A 218 8.70 -2.90 5.78
N TYR A 219 9.10 -4.16 5.57
CA TYR A 219 8.94 -4.92 4.34
C TYR A 219 9.14 -6.41 4.63
N SER A 220 8.91 -7.28 3.64
CA SER A 220 9.21 -8.71 3.68
C SER A 220 9.98 -9.20 2.45
N ASP A 221 10.53 -10.41 2.51
CA ASP A 221 11.18 -11.04 1.34
C ASP A 221 10.20 -11.30 0.20
N ILE A 222 8.94 -11.67 0.50
CA ILE A 222 7.88 -11.87 -0.49
C ILE A 222 7.59 -10.56 -1.23
N GLN A 223 7.56 -9.43 -0.51
CA GLN A 223 7.41 -8.13 -1.15
C GLN A 223 8.62 -7.83 -2.04
N VAL A 224 9.86 -8.06 -1.59
CA VAL A 224 11.03 -7.84 -2.44
C VAL A 224 10.96 -8.69 -3.72
N ASP A 225 10.59 -9.98 -3.63
CA ASP A 225 10.40 -10.85 -4.80
C ASP A 225 9.33 -10.33 -5.75
N THR A 226 8.19 -9.88 -5.22
CA THR A 226 7.08 -9.36 -6.02
C THR A 226 7.51 -8.12 -6.82
N TYR A 227 8.34 -7.27 -6.22
CA TYR A 227 8.81 -6.03 -6.82
C TYR A 227 9.91 -6.30 -7.85
N VAL A 228 10.80 -7.26 -7.58
CA VAL A 228 11.78 -7.75 -8.56
C VAL A 228 11.06 -8.35 -9.78
N ALA A 229 9.99 -9.12 -9.58
CA ALA A 229 9.19 -9.67 -10.66
C ALA A 229 8.46 -8.56 -11.47
N ALA A 230 7.95 -7.51 -10.80
CA ALA A 230 7.36 -6.36 -11.49
C ALA A 230 8.38 -5.58 -12.32
N TRP A 231 9.59 -5.39 -11.79
CA TRP A 231 10.73 -4.82 -12.51
C TRP A 231 11.12 -5.66 -13.73
N ASP A 232 11.20 -6.97 -13.58
CA ASP A 232 11.54 -7.88 -14.68
C ASP A 232 10.54 -7.77 -15.83
N ARG A 233 9.23 -7.73 -15.51
CA ARG A 233 8.16 -7.55 -16.51
C ARG A 233 8.24 -6.20 -17.23
N LEU A 234 8.59 -5.12 -16.52
CA LEU A 234 8.82 -3.81 -17.15
C LEU A 234 10.02 -3.87 -18.12
N CYS A 235 11.13 -4.46 -17.68
CA CYS A 235 12.32 -4.60 -18.50
C CYS A 235 12.06 -5.45 -19.75
N GLU A 236 11.34 -6.56 -19.61
CA GLU A 236 10.93 -7.42 -20.73
C GLU A 236 10.07 -6.66 -21.75
N ALA A 237 9.13 -5.84 -21.28
CA ALA A 237 8.27 -5.03 -22.15
C ALA A 237 9.08 -3.98 -22.95
N ILE A 238 10.13 -3.41 -22.37
CA ILE A 238 11.03 -2.47 -23.05
C ILE A 238 11.93 -3.23 -24.05
N GLU A 239 12.61 -4.28 -23.61
CA GLU A 239 13.53 -5.08 -24.43
C GLU A 239 12.82 -5.67 -25.66
N ALA A 240 11.60 -6.18 -25.50
CA ALA A 240 10.80 -6.69 -26.60
C ALA A 240 10.53 -5.63 -27.69
N ARG A 241 10.32 -4.36 -27.30
CA ARG A 241 10.12 -3.24 -28.26
C ARG A 241 11.40 -2.78 -28.93
N ILE A 242 12.51 -2.79 -28.21
CA ILE A 242 13.82 -2.51 -28.79
C ILE A 242 14.11 -3.55 -29.87
N LEU A 243 13.98 -4.84 -29.54
CA LEU A 243 14.25 -5.93 -30.47
C LEU A 243 13.38 -5.88 -31.72
N ARG A 244 12.07 -5.58 -31.57
CA ARG A 244 11.15 -5.41 -32.72
C ARG A 244 11.56 -4.26 -33.63
N SER A 245 12.02 -3.15 -33.05
CA SER A 245 12.49 -2.00 -33.82
C SER A 245 13.80 -2.29 -34.57
N THR A 246 14.67 -3.13 -34.02
CA THR A 246 15.95 -3.51 -34.65
C THR A 246 15.78 -4.62 -35.71
N THR A 247 14.91 -5.59 -35.46
CA THR A 247 14.65 -6.72 -36.38
C THR A 247 13.79 -6.36 -37.60
N GLY A 248 13.08 -5.22 -37.56
CA GLY A 248 12.41 -4.66 -38.73
C GLY A 248 13.36 -4.15 -39.84
N SER A 249 14.68 -4.17 -39.61
CA SER A 249 15.69 -3.68 -40.56
C SER A 249 16.61 -4.78 -41.15
N VAL A 250 16.59 -6.01 -40.62
CA VAL A 250 17.36 -7.14 -41.20
C VAL A 250 16.62 -8.45 -40.94
N VAL A 251 16.09 -9.04 -42.02
CA VAL A 251 15.80 -10.48 -42.05
C VAL A 251 17.15 -11.17 -42.18
N ASP A 252 17.66 -11.72 -41.08
CA ASP A 252 18.50 -12.91 -41.16
C ASP A 252 18.22 -13.81 -39.95
N THR A 253 17.44 -14.85 -40.25
CA THR A 253 17.31 -16.08 -39.48
C THR A 253 18.67 -16.68 -39.19
N ASN A 254 19.06 -16.73 -37.91
CA ASN A 254 19.64 -17.88 -37.21
C ASN A 254 20.44 -17.43 -35.97
N ASN A 255 19.82 -17.52 -34.79
CA ASN A 255 20.54 -18.01 -33.60
C ASN A 255 19.57 -18.40 -32.49
N ASN A 256 19.11 -19.65 -32.56
CA ASN A 256 18.64 -20.38 -31.39
C ASN A 256 19.86 -20.65 -30.49
N ASN A 257 20.10 -19.80 -29.50
CA ASN A 257 20.90 -20.15 -28.33
C ASN A 257 20.15 -19.74 -27.06
N ASN A 258 19.24 -20.62 -26.66
CA ASN A 258 18.59 -20.63 -25.34
C ASN A 258 19.62 -20.97 -24.25
N ASN A 259 20.49 -20.03 -23.91
CA ASN A 259 21.38 -20.12 -22.74
C ASN A 259 21.35 -18.80 -21.92
N HIS A 260 20.15 -18.36 -21.53
CA HIS A 260 19.95 -17.17 -20.68
C HIS A 260 19.62 -17.53 -19.22
N HIS A 261 20.40 -18.42 -18.61
CA HIS A 261 20.16 -18.78 -17.20
C HIS A 261 21.30 -18.58 -16.20
N ASP A 262 22.49 -18.11 -16.58
CA ASP A 262 23.59 -17.96 -15.61
C ASP A 262 24.10 -16.51 -15.47
N SER A 263 23.87 -15.96 -14.27
CA SER A 263 24.28 -14.67 -13.71
C SER A 263 23.82 -13.38 -14.44
N LYS A 264 22.55 -12.98 -14.22
CA LYS A 264 22.15 -11.59 -14.49
C LYS A 264 22.83 -10.68 -13.45
N LEU A 265 23.59 -9.68 -13.91
CA LEU A 265 24.26 -8.70 -13.04
C LEU A 265 23.19 -7.95 -12.21
N PRO A 266 23.41 -7.69 -10.91
CA PRO A 266 22.50 -6.90 -10.11
C PRO A 266 22.40 -5.47 -10.64
N LEU A 267 21.27 -4.81 -10.38
CA LEU A 267 21.04 -3.42 -10.76
C LEU A 267 22.11 -2.49 -10.19
N VAL A 268 22.52 -2.72 -8.93
CA VAL A 268 23.67 -2.10 -8.28
C VAL A 268 24.43 -3.14 -7.41
N PRO A 269 25.76 -3.29 -7.55
CA PRO A 269 26.53 -4.23 -6.73
C PRO A 269 26.57 -3.85 -5.24
N PRO A 270 26.61 -4.82 -4.29
CA PRO A 270 26.68 -4.53 -2.86
C PRO A 270 27.79 -3.56 -2.44
N ALA A 271 28.99 -3.70 -3.01
CA ALA A 271 30.13 -2.83 -2.69
C ALA A 271 29.92 -1.35 -3.08
N VAL A 272 29.03 -1.08 -4.04
CA VAL A 272 28.65 0.28 -4.45
C VAL A 272 27.64 0.85 -3.46
N LEU A 273 26.65 0.05 -3.05
CA LEU A 273 25.69 0.39 -2.00
C LEU A 273 26.37 0.67 -0.65
N ASP A 274 27.39 -0.12 -0.30
CA ASP A 274 28.23 0.10 0.90
C ASP A 274 28.93 1.45 0.83
N SER A 275 29.48 1.79 -0.34
CA SER A 275 30.20 3.06 -0.54
C SER A 275 29.29 4.27 -0.42
N ALA A 276 27.99 4.10 -0.72
CA ALA A 276 26.96 5.11 -0.55
C ALA A 276 26.19 5.01 0.77
N SER A 277 26.64 4.20 1.74
CA SER A 277 26.00 4.06 3.05
C SER A 277 24.51 3.68 2.99
N VAL A 278 24.09 2.95 1.94
CA VAL A 278 22.71 2.46 1.81
C VAL A 278 22.45 1.45 2.93
N PRO A 279 21.38 1.63 3.74
CA PRO A 279 21.10 0.77 4.91
C PRO A 279 21.09 -0.74 4.61
N ASP A 280 21.63 -1.51 5.54
CA ASP A 280 21.61 -2.98 5.55
C ASP A 280 21.24 -3.49 6.96
N PRO A 281 20.12 -4.21 7.14
CA PRO A 281 19.13 -4.55 6.11
C PRO A 281 18.31 -3.34 5.65
N GLY A 282 17.68 -3.42 4.47
CA GLY A 282 16.72 -2.42 3.97
C GLY A 282 16.11 -2.78 2.62
N PHE A 283 14.86 -2.36 2.40
CA PHE A 283 14.12 -2.70 1.19
C PHE A 283 14.86 -2.27 -0.08
N ALA A 284 15.32 -1.01 -0.14
CA ALA A 284 16.02 -0.47 -1.30
C ALA A 284 17.27 -1.29 -1.65
N ARG A 285 18.07 -1.67 -0.64
CA ARG A 285 19.24 -2.54 -0.83
C ARG A 285 18.82 -3.92 -1.35
N ALA A 286 17.83 -4.54 -0.72
CA ALA A 286 17.34 -5.86 -1.12
C ALA A 286 16.84 -5.86 -2.58
N PHE A 287 16.08 -4.84 -2.98
CA PHE A 287 15.63 -4.66 -4.35
C PHE A 287 16.81 -4.43 -5.32
N LEU A 288 17.69 -3.45 -5.07
CA LEU A 288 18.80 -3.10 -5.97
C LEU A 288 19.81 -4.23 -6.19
N THR A 289 19.95 -5.13 -5.22
CA THR A 289 20.85 -6.29 -5.30
C THR A 289 20.22 -7.52 -5.96
N ARG A 290 18.89 -7.65 -5.93
CA ARG A 290 18.17 -8.79 -6.51
C ARG A 290 17.61 -8.49 -7.91
N ALA A 291 17.24 -7.24 -8.17
CA ALA A 291 16.78 -6.80 -9.47
C ALA A 291 17.90 -6.92 -10.50
N ARG A 292 17.57 -7.45 -11.68
CA ARG A 292 18.53 -7.53 -12.80
C ARG A 292 18.83 -6.14 -13.35
N ARG A 293 20.03 -5.96 -13.89
CA ARG A 293 20.34 -4.81 -14.75
C ARG A 293 19.96 -5.11 -16.21
N PRO A 294 19.06 -4.33 -16.85
CA PRO A 294 18.71 -4.53 -18.24
C PRO A 294 19.77 -3.94 -19.19
N LEU A 295 19.63 -4.20 -20.49
CA LEU A 295 20.58 -3.77 -21.53
C LEU A 295 20.31 -2.36 -22.08
N PHE A 296 19.25 -1.70 -21.62
CA PHE A 296 18.88 -0.34 -21.99
C PHE A 296 19.11 0.62 -20.82
N HIS A 297 19.11 1.94 -21.08
CA HIS A 297 19.44 2.93 -20.06
C HIS A 297 18.22 3.66 -19.49
N ARG A 298 17.20 3.94 -20.29
CA ARG A 298 15.99 4.71 -19.91
C ARG A 298 14.81 3.80 -19.60
N ILE A 299 14.29 3.89 -18.38
CA ILE A 299 13.21 3.01 -17.88
C ILE A 299 11.82 3.66 -18.00
N ALA A 300 11.81 4.99 -18.13
CA ALA A 300 10.65 5.86 -18.30
C ALA A 300 11.11 7.16 -19.01
N PRO A 301 10.19 8.07 -19.40
CA PRO A 301 10.57 9.37 -19.97
C PRO A 301 11.36 10.20 -18.95
N GLY A 302 12.68 10.28 -19.11
CA GLY A 302 13.58 10.96 -18.16
C GLY A 302 14.39 10.03 -17.25
N PRO A 303 13.77 9.21 -16.37
CA PRO A 303 14.46 8.32 -15.45
C PRO A 303 15.38 7.29 -16.12
N VAL A 304 16.57 7.10 -15.54
CA VAL A 304 17.61 6.19 -16.04
C VAL A 304 18.05 5.17 -14.98
N LEU A 305 18.77 4.14 -15.42
CA LEU A 305 19.43 3.20 -14.52
C LEU A 305 20.45 3.92 -13.62
N PRO A 306 20.56 3.50 -12.34
CA PRO A 306 21.57 4.03 -11.44
C PRO A 306 22.99 3.74 -11.94
N ALA A 307 23.94 4.58 -11.51
CA ALA A 307 25.35 4.40 -11.79
C ALA A 307 25.89 3.10 -11.17
N MET A 308 26.85 2.45 -11.85
CA MET A 308 27.50 1.22 -11.39
C MET A 308 28.80 1.47 -10.66
N ASP A 309 29.42 2.62 -10.87
CA ASP A 309 30.64 2.97 -10.19
C ASP A 309 30.32 3.66 -8.86
N LYS A 310 31.25 3.53 -7.92
CA LYS A 310 31.09 4.06 -6.56
C LYS A 310 30.87 5.57 -6.56
N ALA A 311 31.61 6.32 -7.36
CA ALA A 311 31.57 7.78 -7.33
C ALA A 311 30.24 8.31 -7.89
N GLY A 312 29.80 7.78 -9.04
CA GLY A 312 28.53 8.13 -9.66
C GLY A 312 27.35 7.82 -8.74
N PHE A 313 27.29 6.61 -8.18
CA PHE A 313 26.17 6.25 -7.32
C PHE A 313 26.16 7.07 -6.03
N VAL A 314 27.30 7.27 -5.38
CA VAL A 314 27.40 8.13 -4.18
C VAL A 314 26.91 9.56 -4.46
N ALA A 315 27.24 10.13 -5.62
CA ALA A 315 26.79 11.47 -5.99
C ALA A 315 25.27 11.58 -6.15
N GLU A 316 24.58 10.47 -6.43
CA GLU A 316 23.12 10.38 -6.56
C GLU A 316 22.40 10.19 -5.22
N GLN A 317 23.13 9.96 -4.10
CA GLN A 317 22.56 9.66 -2.79
C GLN A 317 22.75 10.81 -1.77
N PRO A 318 21.92 11.86 -1.84
CA PRO A 318 22.06 13.04 -0.97
C PRO A 318 21.76 12.79 0.52
N TYR A 319 21.05 11.70 0.87
CA TYR A 319 20.55 11.47 2.23
C TYR A 319 21.25 10.36 3.00
N THR A 320 21.80 9.37 2.31
CA THR A 320 22.24 8.11 2.93
C THR A 320 23.41 8.28 3.89
N SER A 321 24.23 9.32 3.65
CA SER A 321 25.38 9.71 4.48
C SER A 321 25.04 10.72 5.58
N LEU A 322 23.82 11.25 5.62
CA LEU A 322 23.42 12.23 6.63
C LEU A 322 23.30 11.57 8.02
N PRO A 323 23.58 12.31 9.10
CA PRO A 323 23.32 11.85 10.46
C PRO A 323 21.85 11.48 10.64
N ARG A 324 21.60 10.38 11.37
CA ARG A 324 20.25 9.89 11.66
C ARG A 324 19.90 10.25 13.10
N SER A 325 18.70 10.79 13.31
CA SER A 325 18.16 11.10 14.64
C SER A 325 17.88 9.82 15.45
N SER A 326 17.58 8.73 14.75
CA SER A 326 17.27 7.41 15.31
C SER A 326 18.01 6.30 14.53
N PRO A 327 18.42 5.19 15.20
CA PRO A 327 18.94 4.02 14.51
C PRO A 327 17.89 3.34 13.59
N TYR A 328 16.61 3.68 13.77
CA TYR A 328 15.49 3.14 12.99
C TYR A 328 15.08 4.01 11.81
N SER A 329 15.66 5.21 11.67
CA SER A 329 15.44 6.07 10.51
C SER A 329 16.10 5.49 9.28
N ILE A 330 15.31 5.34 8.22
CA ILE A 330 15.77 4.90 6.90
C ILE A 330 15.78 6.12 5.98
N PRO A 331 16.97 6.56 5.54
CA PRO A 331 17.08 7.65 4.59
C PRO A 331 16.53 7.20 3.25
N PRO A 332 15.99 8.15 2.48
CA PRO A 332 15.70 7.88 1.10
C PRO A 332 16.91 7.51 0.26
N VAL A 333 16.68 6.60 -0.69
CA VAL A 333 17.66 6.15 -1.67
C VAL A 333 17.13 6.51 -3.06
N CYS A 334 17.91 7.24 -3.85
CA CYS A 334 17.64 7.43 -5.26
C CYS A 334 17.76 6.09 -5.97
N LEU A 335 16.63 5.53 -6.42
CA LEU A 335 16.57 4.25 -7.12
C LEU A 335 16.86 4.45 -8.62
N PHE A 336 16.27 5.51 -9.19
CA PHE A 336 16.39 5.83 -10.62
C PHE A 336 16.45 7.36 -10.82
N PRO A 337 17.64 7.94 -11.02
CA PRO A 337 17.78 9.39 -11.23
C PRO A 337 17.21 9.82 -12.58
N ALA A 338 16.77 11.07 -12.70
CA ALA A 338 16.49 11.68 -13.99
C ALA A 338 17.80 11.89 -14.77
N ALA A 339 17.76 11.68 -16.09
CA ALA A 339 18.91 11.97 -16.95
C ALA A 339 19.24 13.46 -16.93
N GLY A 340 20.46 13.83 -16.50
CA GLY A 340 20.90 15.22 -16.41
C GLY A 340 20.39 15.95 -15.16
N GLU A 341 20.80 17.22 -15.01
CA GLU A 341 20.48 18.04 -13.83
C GLU A 341 19.08 18.67 -13.93
N HIS A 342 18.15 18.17 -13.11
CA HIS A 342 16.78 18.64 -12.96
C HIS A 342 16.50 18.86 -11.48
N PRO A 343 17.02 19.95 -10.87
CA PRO A 343 16.92 20.17 -9.44
C PRO A 343 15.46 20.37 -9.00
N VAL A 344 15.06 19.61 -7.99
CA VAL A 344 13.79 19.70 -7.29
C VAL A 344 14.04 20.37 -5.94
N HIS A 345 13.27 21.41 -5.64
CA HIS A 345 13.37 22.13 -4.38
C HIS A 345 12.47 21.50 -3.32
N LEU A 346 13.09 21.03 -2.24
CA LEU A 346 12.37 20.38 -1.15
C LEU A 346 12.25 21.37 0.01
N MET A 347 11.05 21.92 0.20
CA MET A 347 10.69 22.68 1.38
C MET A 347 9.87 21.79 2.32
N SER A 348 9.91 22.03 3.63
CA SER A 348 9.23 21.15 4.61
C SER A 348 7.72 21.00 4.37
N THR A 349 7.10 21.98 3.71
CA THR A 349 5.68 21.98 3.33
C THR A 349 5.40 21.33 1.97
N THR A 350 6.42 21.12 1.12
CA THR A 350 6.23 20.66 -0.26
C THR A 350 6.69 19.21 -0.50
N CYS A 351 7.40 18.60 0.45
CA CYS A 351 7.87 17.22 0.30
C CYS A 351 7.62 16.38 1.58
N ALA A 352 6.59 15.55 1.54
CA ALA A 352 6.20 14.61 2.62
C ALA A 352 7.19 13.43 2.81
N PHE A 353 8.24 13.38 2.01
CA PHE A 353 9.23 12.31 1.89
C PHE A 353 10.29 12.31 2.99
N THR A 354 10.28 13.30 3.89
CA THR A 354 11.43 13.50 4.78
C THR A 354 11.01 13.93 6.17
N HIS A 355 10.63 13.01 7.05
CA HIS A 355 10.35 13.36 8.43
C HIS A 355 11.64 13.86 9.12
N ASP A 356 12.60 12.95 9.34
CA ASP A 356 13.94 13.27 9.87
C ASP A 356 14.84 14.02 8.89
N PHE A 357 14.52 13.95 7.60
CA PHE A 357 15.32 14.55 6.53
C PHE A 357 14.68 15.84 5.99
N SER A 358 13.79 16.50 6.74
CA SER A 358 13.25 17.82 6.37
C SER A 358 14.12 18.94 6.93
N ALA A 359 14.48 19.91 6.08
CA ALA A 359 15.18 21.09 6.55
C ALA A 359 14.26 21.94 7.44
N SER A 360 14.34 21.76 8.75
CA SER A 360 13.55 22.51 9.74
C SER A 360 14.11 23.90 10.06
N SER A 361 15.33 24.21 9.59
CA SER A 361 15.98 25.50 9.77
C SER A 361 17.02 25.77 8.69
N THR A 362 17.43 27.04 8.56
CA THR A 362 18.52 27.50 7.67
C THR A 362 19.89 26.89 8.01
N HIS A 363 20.03 26.22 9.16
CA HIS A 363 21.25 25.53 9.60
C HIS A 363 21.16 24.00 9.44
N SER A 364 20.13 23.50 8.75
CA SER A 364 20.01 22.08 8.49
C SER A 364 21.10 21.60 7.51
N ASN A 365 21.72 20.46 7.83
CA ASN A 365 22.65 19.76 6.93
C ASN A 365 21.94 18.99 5.81
N ILE A 366 20.61 19.09 5.74
CA ILE A 366 19.78 18.43 4.74
C ILE A 366 19.83 19.23 3.43
N PRO A 367 20.15 18.60 2.29
CA PRO A 367 20.17 19.27 1.00
C PRO A 367 18.82 19.90 0.66
N PRO A 368 18.75 21.23 0.39
CA PRO A 368 17.50 21.91 0.05
C PRO A 368 17.05 21.60 -1.39
N ARG A 369 17.92 20.98 -2.18
CA ARG A 369 17.69 20.57 -3.56
C ARG A 369 18.24 19.19 -3.78
N VAL A 370 17.49 18.37 -4.51
CA VAL A 370 17.93 17.08 -5.03
C VAL A 370 17.60 16.97 -6.50
N ASN A 371 18.18 16.01 -7.21
CA ASN A 371 17.80 15.80 -8.59
C ASN A 371 16.39 15.18 -8.68
N ALA A 372 15.68 15.40 -9.79
CA ALA A 372 14.46 14.66 -10.09
C ALA A 372 14.75 13.16 -10.24
N GLY A 373 13.76 12.31 -9.99
CA GLY A 373 13.93 10.86 -10.08
C GLY A 373 12.96 10.07 -9.19
N VAL A 374 13.14 8.75 -9.16
CA VAL A 374 12.40 7.85 -8.28
C VAL A 374 13.25 7.56 -7.05
N TYR A 375 12.70 7.86 -5.88
CA TYR A 375 13.33 7.63 -4.59
C TYR A 375 12.53 6.63 -3.75
N SER A 376 13.20 5.81 -2.95
CA SER A 376 12.55 5.01 -1.90
C SER A 376 12.03 5.91 -0.79
N GLU A 377 10.93 5.56 -0.14
CA GLU A 377 10.39 6.36 0.97
C GLU A 377 11.36 6.50 2.16
N SER A 378 11.34 7.66 2.82
CA SER A 378 11.94 7.80 4.16
C SER A 378 10.99 7.22 5.20
N VAL A 379 11.47 6.30 6.01
CA VAL A 379 10.63 5.73 7.07
C VAL A 379 11.32 5.74 8.42
N MET A 380 10.52 5.70 9.46
CA MET A 380 10.94 5.33 10.79
C MET A 380 10.48 3.89 11.04
N ARG A 381 11.40 2.92 11.13
CA ARG A 381 11.03 1.48 11.22
C ARG A 381 10.22 1.13 12.45
N ASN A 382 10.35 1.91 13.52
CA ASN A 382 9.59 1.71 14.75
C ASN A 382 8.23 2.43 14.75
N SER A 383 7.92 3.23 13.72
CA SER A 383 6.60 3.81 13.55
C SER A 383 5.62 2.78 13.00
N SER A 384 4.36 2.94 13.34
CA SER A 384 3.27 2.21 12.70
C SER A 384 3.14 2.56 11.23
N ASP A 385 2.46 1.68 10.48
CA ASP A 385 2.07 1.86 9.08
C ASP A 385 3.19 2.29 8.12
N ASN A 386 4.44 2.02 8.47
CA ASN A 386 5.58 2.42 7.65
C ASN A 386 5.70 1.54 6.39
N ALA A 387 6.21 2.08 5.29
CA ALA A 387 6.33 1.37 4.02
C ALA A 387 7.67 1.64 3.34
N GLU A 388 8.71 0.89 3.72
CA GLU A 388 10.03 0.97 3.06
C GLU A 388 9.98 0.61 1.57
N GLU A 389 8.99 -0.22 1.21
CA GLU A 389 8.66 -0.60 -0.16
C GLU A 389 7.96 0.50 -0.96
N GLY A 390 7.69 1.64 -0.32
CA GLY A 390 7.12 2.81 -0.95
C GLY A 390 8.10 3.57 -1.84
N PHE A 391 7.55 4.43 -2.71
CA PHE A 391 8.35 5.32 -3.53
C PHE A 391 7.76 6.72 -3.64
N ARG A 392 8.61 7.68 -4.02
CA ARG A 392 8.23 9.01 -4.51
C ARG A 392 8.90 9.27 -5.84
N LEU A 393 8.11 9.68 -6.84
CA LEU A 393 8.62 10.22 -8.10
C LEU A 393 8.71 11.74 -7.94
N LEU A 394 9.91 12.26 -7.74
CA LEU A 394 10.16 13.70 -7.63
C LEU A 394 10.27 14.32 -9.02
N LEU A 395 9.40 15.29 -9.30
CA LEU A 395 9.36 16.03 -10.56
C LEU A 395 9.84 17.47 -10.36
N PRO A 396 10.50 18.10 -11.35
CA PRO A 396 10.99 19.49 -11.24
C PRO A 396 9.87 20.52 -11.46
N PHE A 397 8.61 20.12 -11.28
CA PHE A 397 7.42 20.95 -11.45
C PHE A 397 6.26 20.42 -10.61
N ASN A 398 5.29 21.30 -10.37
CA ASN A 398 4.02 20.93 -9.74
C ASN A 398 2.95 20.67 -10.79
N PHE A 399 1.91 19.96 -10.37
CA PHE A 399 0.62 19.90 -11.05
C PHE A 399 -0.27 21.04 -10.55
N MET A 400 -1.38 21.35 -11.23
CA MET A 400 -2.35 22.40 -10.85
C MET A 400 -1.98 23.84 -11.18
N GLU A 401 -1.34 24.07 -12.32
CA GLU A 401 -1.15 25.44 -12.83
C GLU A 401 -2.44 26.00 -13.52
N ARG A 402 -3.58 25.29 -13.50
CA ARG A 402 -4.84 25.67 -14.18
C ARG A 402 -6.08 25.53 -13.29
N ASP A 403 -7.12 26.32 -13.58
CA ASP A 403 -8.47 26.18 -12.99
C ASP A 403 -9.11 24.86 -13.45
N TRP A 404 -9.11 23.87 -12.56
CA TRP A 404 -9.52 22.50 -12.85
C TRP A 404 -10.98 22.21 -12.49
N GLU A 405 -11.60 23.02 -11.63
CA GLU A 405 -13.01 22.89 -11.22
C GLU A 405 -13.96 22.94 -12.42
N GLU A 406 -13.61 23.66 -13.49
CA GLU A 406 -14.42 23.78 -14.70
C GLU A 406 -14.14 22.69 -15.76
N THR A 407 -12.99 22.02 -15.72
CA THR A 407 -12.54 21.14 -16.83
C THR A 407 -12.56 19.65 -16.50
N GLY A 408 -12.51 19.28 -15.22
CA GLY A 408 -12.40 17.88 -14.79
C GLY A 408 -11.07 17.19 -15.17
N LEU A 409 -10.11 17.96 -15.69
CA LEU A 409 -8.76 17.52 -16.04
C LEU A 409 -7.81 17.68 -14.85
N GLY A 410 -6.71 16.92 -14.84
CA GLY A 410 -5.65 17.05 -13.85
C GLY A 410 -5.13 15.71 -13.35
N ALA A 411 -3.89 15.73 -12.87
CA ALA A 411 -3.24 14.54 -12.32
C ALA A 411 -3.95 14.11 -11.04
N ARG A 412 -4.23 12.80 -10.92
CA ARG A 412 -4.95 12.21 -9.78
C ARG A 412 -4.13 11.16 -9.07
N LYS A 413 -4.28 11.11 -7.74
CA LYS A 413 -3.88 9.99 -6.89
C LYS A 413 -4.86 8.84 -7.09
N SER A 414 -4.58 7.69 -6.48
CA SER A 414 -5.36 6.46 -6.67
C SER A 414 -6.80 6.61 -6.18
N ASP A 415 -7.02 7.29 -5.05
CA ASP A 415 -8.34 7.65 -4.52
C ASP A 415 -9.15 8.63 -5.38
N GLY A 416 -8.59 9.07 -6.52
CA GLY A 416 -9.23 10.05 -7.41
C GLY A 416 -9.03 11.50 -6.98
N SER A 417 -8.47 11.74 -5.79
CA SER A 417 -8.09 13.06 -5.33
C SER A 417 -6.96 13.62 -6.19
N LEU A 418 -6.86 14.94 -6.16
CA LEU A 418 -6.00 15.72 -7.01
C LEU A 418 -4.54 15.74 -6.50
N VAL A 419 -3.56 15.67 -7.40
CA VAL A 419 -2.12 15.63 -7.05
C VAL A 419 -1.60 17.01 -6.65
N GLY A 420 -1.38 17.23 -5.34
CA GLY A 420 -1.04 18.57 -4.85
C GLY A 420 0.46 18.97 -4.82
N ASN A 421 1.41 18.05 -5.00
CA ASN A 421 2.85 18.38 -4.89
C ASN A 421 3.74 17.56 -5.84
N MET A 422 5.01 17.99 -5.98
CA MET A 422 6.03 17.42 -6.88
C MET A 422 6.32 15.92 -6.70
N GLY A 423 5.92 15.32 -5.57
CA GLY A 423 6.12 13.90 -5.24
C GLY A 423 4.83 13.08 -5.16
N SER A 424 3.68 13.68 -5.47
CA SER A 424 2.36 13.07 -5.28
C SER A 424 1.81 12.32 -6.49
N LEU A 425 2.46 12.41 -7.66
CA LEU A 425 2.04 11.61 -8.82
C LEU A 425 2.19 10.12 -8.49
N PHE A 426 1.21 9.32 -8.93
CA PHE A 426 1.13 7.87 -8.68
C PHE A 426 0.98 7.49 -7.20
N GLN A 427 0.60 8.41 -6.30
CA GLN A 427 0.39 8.09 -4.89
C GLN A 427 -1.03 7.60 -4.59
N TYR A 428 -1.26 6.99 -3.43
CA TYR A 428 -2.58 6.47 -3.04
C TYR A 428 -3.61 7.58 -2.83
N GLY A 429 -3.31 8.56 -1.97
CA GLY A 429 -4.35 9.34 -1.32
C GLY A 429 -5.00 8.52 -0.21
N TYR A 430 -6.31 8.66 -0.03
CA TYR A 430 -7.11 7.89 0.92
C TYR A 430 -7.01 6.38 0.69
N LYS A 431 -7.05 5.60 1.78
CA LYS A 431 -6.90 4.14 1.76
C LYS A 431 -8.11 3.44 2.39
N PRO A 432 -9.02 2.89 1.57
CA PRO A 432 -10.27 2.34 2.08
C PRO A 432 -10.11 1.03 2.87
N PHE A 433 -8.91 0.43 2.86
CA PHE A 433 -8.58 -0.79 3.62
C PHE A 433 -7.76 -0.53 4.89
N GLY A 434 -7.52 0.75 5.21
CA GLY A 434 -6.73 1.19 6.35
C GLY A 434 -5.31 1.62 5.98
N GLY A 435 -4.69 2.32 6.93
CA GLY A 435 -3.41 2.98 6.79
C GLY A 435 -3.55 4.46 6.48
N GLU A 436 -2.56 5.22 6.93
CA GLU A 436 -2.50 6.68 6.92
C GLU A 436 -2.45 7.24 5.49
N ASP A 437 -3.09 8.38 5.23
CA ASP A 437 -3.14 9.00 3.89
C ASP A 437 -1.75 9.36 3.34
N TRP A 438 -0.77 9.57 4.22
CA TRP A 438 0.61 9.88 3.84
C TRP A 438 1.43 8.64 3.46
N ARG A 439 1.02 7.40 3.82
CA ARG A 439 1.79 6.19 3.46
C ARG A 439 1.93 6.08 1.93
N PRO A 440 3.14 5.87 1.39
CA PRO A 440 3.42 5.90 -0.04
C PRO A 440 2.76 4.76 -0.83
N GLN A 441 2.65 4.97 -2.15
CA GLN A 441 2.30 3.90 -3.10
C GLN A 441 3.41 2.86 -3.21
N ARG A 442 3.02 1.61 -3.48
CA ARG A 442 3.93 0.48 -3.70
C ARG A 442 4.71 0.65 -5.00
N LEU A 443 6.04 0.51 -4.95
CA LEU A 443 6.91 0.62 -6.15
C LEU A 443 6.54 -0.39 -7.25
N GLU A 444 6.03 -1.57 -6.92
CA GLU A 444 5.52 -2.54 -7.92
C GLU A 444 4.36 -1.96 -8.77
N CYS A 445 3.47 -1.16 -8.18
CA CYS A 445 2.35 -0.54 -8.87
C CYS A 445 2.85 0.49 -9.89
N LEU A 446 3.93 1.22 -9.57
CA LEU A 446 4.60 2.12 -10.50
C LEU A 446 5.12 1.36 -11.72
N PHE A 447 5.85 0.26 -11.51
CA PHE A 447 6.41 -0.54 -12.60
C PHE A 447 5.32 -1.13 -13.49
N ASN A 448 4.24 -1.63 -12.89
CA ASN A 448 3.09 -2.15 -13.64
C ASN A 448 2.40 -1.03 -14.46
N CYS A 449 2.25 0.17 -13.89
CA CYS A 449 1.69 1.34 -14.58
C CYS A 449 2.58 1.77 -15.77
N TRP A 450 3.88 1.90 -15.56
CA TRP A 450 4.83 2.22 -16.62
C TRP A 450 4.86 1.16 -17.71
N ARG A 451 4.83 -0.13 -17.34
CA ARG A 451 4.69 -1.20 -18.31
C ARG A 451 3.41 -1.02 -19.14
N LYS A 452 2.27 -0.72 -18.51
CA LYS A 452 1.01 -0.49 -19.21
C LYS A 452 1.10 0.67 -20.20
N LEU A 453 1.74 1.78 -19.84
CA LEU A 453 1.96 2.93 -20.74
C LEU A 453 2.73 2.53 -22.00
N ILE A 454 3.68 1.60 -21.86
CA ILE A 454 4.47 1.09 -22.97
C ILE A 454 3.63 0.06 -23.78
N ASP A 455 2.93 -0.85 -23.10
CA ASP A 455 1.99 -1.86 -23.63
C ASP A 455 0.87 -1.25 -24.47
N ASP A 456 0.29 -0.15 -24.03
CA ASP A 456 -0.76 0.57 -24.72
C ASP A 456 -0.20 1.52 -25.82
N GLY A 457 1.12 1.58 -26.01
CA GLY A 457 1.77 2.41 -27.03
C GLY A 457 1.76 3.91 -26.73
N ILE A 458 1.40 4.30 -25.50
CA ILE A 458 1.42 5.69 -25.04
C ILE A 458 2.86 6.20 -24.94
N TRP A 459 3.75 5.37 -24.40
CA TRP A 459 5.18 5.63 -24.39
C TRP A 459 5.89 4.89 -25.50
N SER A 460 6.63 5.63 -26.34
CA SER A 460 7.47 5.04 -27.38
C SER A 460 8.80 4.56 -26.80
N VAL A 461 9.36 3.50 -27.39
CA VAL A 461 10.65 2.92 -26.99
C VAL A 461 11.63 3.00 -28.15
N GLY A 462 12.79 3.59 -27.89
CA GLY A 462 13.92 3.66 -28.82
C GLY A 462 15.08 2.74 -28.40
N PRO A 463 16.23 2.80 -29.11
CA PRO A 463 17.37 1.91 -28.85
C PRO A 463 17.93 1.96 -27.42
N ASN A 464 17.74 3.09 -26.73
CA ASN A 464 18.24 3.31 -25.38
C ASN A 464 17.18 3.09 -24.28
N GLY A 465 15.99 2.59 -24.64
CA GLY A 465 14.85 2.41 -23.73
C GLY A 465 13.71 3.38 -24.02
N VAL A 466 12.93 3.74 -23.01
CA VAL A 466 11.77 4.63 -23.16
C VAL A 466 12.20 6.03 -23.61
N ASN A 467 11.52 6.56 -24.63
CA ASN A 467 11.79 7.90 -25.15
C ASN A 467 11.09 8.99 -24.32
N GLY A 468 11.56 10.23 -24.48
CA GLY A 468 11.01 11.40 -23.80
C GLY A 468 11.90 11.90 -22.66
N THR A 469 11.44 12.95 -22.01
CA THR A 469 12.14 13.63 -20.91
C THR A 469 11.27 13.63 -19.66
N ILE A 470 11.80 14.11 -18.54
CA ILE A 470 11.03 14.22 -17.30
C ILE A 470 9.78 15.11 -17.45
N ASP A 471 9.76 16.04 -18.43
CA ASP A 471 8.60 16.88 -18.74
C ASP A 471 7.44 16.10 -19.39
N THR A 472 7.67 14.89 -19.91
CA THR A 472 6.58 14.04 -20.44
C THR A 472 5.55 13.71 -19.35
N PHE A 473 5.92 13.74 -18.06
CA PHE A 473 4.96 13.56 -16.97
C PHE A 473 3.95 14.72 -16.85
N ARG A 474 4.18 15.88 -17.47
CA ARG A 474 3.19 16.99 -17.53
C ARG A 474 1.91 16.59 -18.27
N GLU A 475 1.96 15.57 -19.11
CA GLU A 475 0.76 15.02 -19.76
C GLU A 475 -0.30 14.54 -18.75
N ALA A 476 0.13 14.18 -17.53
CA ALA A 476 -0.77 13.81 -16.45
C ALA A 476 -1.69 14.98 -16.02
N ASP A 477 -1.33 16.23 -16.27
CA ASP A 477 -2.15 17.41 -15.94
C ASP A 477 -3.19 17.74 -17.03
N GLY A 478 -3.20 17.00 -18.13
CA GLY A 478 -4.06 17.23 -19.28
C GLY A 478 -5.06 16.11 -19.56
N GLU A 479 -5.49 15.98 -20.81
CA GLU A 479 -6.46 14.97 -21.26
C GLU A 479 -5.99 13.52 -21.03
N ARG A 480 -4.67 13.32 -20.93
CA ARG A 480 -4.04 12.00 -20.77
C ARG A 480 -3.94 11.54 -19.32
N TRP A 481 -4.45 12.30 -18.34
CA TRP A 481 -4.32 12.00 -16.92
C TRP A 481 -4.71 10.55 -16.55
N ARG A 482 -5.71 9.97 -17.23
CA ARG A 482 -6.17 8.60 -16.99
C ARG A 482 -5.11 7.54 -17.24
N HIS A 483 -4.14 7.81 -18.11
CA HIS A 483 -3.02 6.90 -18.35
C HIS A 483 -1.98 6.95 -17.21
N TYR A 484 -1.94 8.05 -16.46
CA TYR A 484 -1.05 8.27 -15.33
C TYR A 484 -1.72 8.00 -13.97
N TYR A 485 -2.94 7.47 -14.00
CA TYR A 485 -3.70 7.08 -12.82
C TYR A 485 -3.44 5.61 -12.49
N ILE A 486 -3.05 5.33 -11.24
CA ILE A 486 -3.00 3.97 -10.72
C ILE A 486 -4.36 3.69 -10.09
N SER A 487 -5.10 2.76 -10.68
CA SER A 487 -6.34 2.30 -10.07
C SER A 487 -6.04 1.73 -8.68
N PRO A 488 -6.87 2.05 -7.68
CA PRO A 488 -6.76 1.48 -6.37
C PRO A 488 -6.67 -0.05 -6.45
N SER A 489 -5.58 -0.57 -5.88
CA SER A 489 -5.31 -1.99 -5.76
C SER A 489 -4.66 -2.20 -4.40
N TRP A 490 -4.93 -3.32 -3.76
CA TRP A 490 -4.67 -3.48 -2.33
C TRP A 490 -4.09 -4.84 -2.01
#